data_AF-A0A5C7LDX0-F1
#
_entry.id   AF-A0A5C7LDX0-F1
#
_cell.length_a   1.000
_cell.length_b   1.000
_cell.length_c   1.000
_cell.angle_alpha   90.00
_cell.angle_beta   90.00
_cell.angle_gamma   90.00
#
_symmetry.space_group_name_H-M   'P 1'
#
loop_
_entity.id
_entity.type
_entity.pdbx_description
1 polymer ?
#
loop_
_entity_poly.entity_id
_entity_poly.type
_entity_poly.pdbx_seq_one_letter_code
_entity_poly.pdbx_strand_id
1 'polypeptide(L)'
;MLGFPGRKDPNKIVKGISTLNKKLEAMMVAQSRGPGGRFGKNISVIVGFTAPYAVYQHEILWYNHPRGGQAKFLEQPANEMRPVLASTVRDLMANRAPASLALLTAGLMLLQRARSLAPIKTGALRKSGFVRLA
;
A
#
# COMPACT_ATOMS: atom_id res chain seq x y z
N MET A 1 22.06 22.46 27.90
CA MET A 1 21.42 22.47 26.56
C MET A 1 21.11 21.04 26.17
N LEU A 2 19.83 20.72 25.95
CA LEU A 2 19.33 19.36 25.73
C LEU A 2 19.71 18.84 24.33
N GLY A 3 20.32 17.66 24.24
CA GLY A 3 20.63 16.98 22.99
C GLY A 3 19.38 16.29 22.42
N PHE A 4 18.98 16.66 21.20
CA PHE A 4 17.86 16.03 20.50
C PHE A 4 18.28 14.66 19.93
N PRO A 5 17.63 13.55 20.30
CA PRO A 5 17.94 12.24 19.73
C PRO A 5 17.21 12.06 18.38
N GLY A 6 17.92 11.54 17.36
CA GLY A 6 17.29 10.68 16.35
C GLY A 6 17.09 11.22 14.93
N ARG A 7 17.94 12.10 14.38
CA ARG A 7 17.92 12.36 12.92
C ARG A 7 18.51 11.15 12.18
N LYS A 8 17.66 10.35 11.52
CA LYS A 8 18.13 9.22 10.70
C LYS A 8 19.03 9.74 9.57
N ASP A 9 20.18 9.10 9.40
CA ASP A 9 21.17 9.43 8.38
C ASP A 9 20.52 9.41 6.97
N PRO A 10 20.51 10.55 6.25
CA PRO A 10 19.92 10.63 4.91
C PRO A 10 20.58 9.67 3.93
N ASN A 11 21.87 9.36 4.08
CA ASN A 11 22.57 8.43 3.20
C ASN A 11 22.09 6.99 3.39
N LYS A 12 21.75 6.60 4.61
CA LYS A 12 21.12 5.28 4.88
C LYS A 12 19.72 5.18 4.27
N ILE A 13 18.96 6.26 4.29
CA ILE A 13 17.62 6.33 3.68
C ILE A 13 17.72 6.16 2.15
N VAL A 14 18.60 6.94 1.51
CA VAL A 14 18.80 6.90 0.04
C VAL A 14 19.30 5.52 -0.42
N LYS A 15 20.23 4.91 0.32
CA LYS A 15 20.73 3.55 0.03
C LYS A 15 19.65 2.47 0.20
N GLY A 16 18.76 2.63 1.17
CA GLY A 16 17.60 1.75 1.34
C GLY A 16 16.63 1.83 0.16
N ILE A 17 16.33 3.04 -0.31
CA ILE A 17 15.45 3.28 -1.46
C ILE A 17 16.05 2.70 -2.75
N SER A 18 17.34 2.90 -3.01
CA SER A 18 17.98 2.37 -4.22
C SER A 18 18.03 0.84 -4.25
N THR A 19 18.18 0.20 -3.08
CA THR A 19 18.13 -1.26 -2.94
C THR A 19 16.73 -1.81 -3.19
N LEU A 20 15.70 -1.11 -2.70
CA LEU A 20 14.30 -1.44 -2.95
C LEU A 20 13.95 -1.31 -4.44
N ASN A 21 14.39 -0.22 -5.10
CA ASN A 21 14.18 -0.03 -6.53
C ASN A 21 14.85 -1.15 -7.33
N LYS A 22 16.10 -1.51 -7.03
CA LYS A 22 16.78 -2.63 -7.71
C LYS A 22 16.07 -3.96 -7.51
N LYS A 23 15.55 -4.23 -6.30
CA LYS A 23 14.81 -5.47 -6.01
C LYS A 23 13.47 -5.51 -6.75
N LEU A 24 12.79 -4.37 -6.83
CA LEU A 24 11.54 -4.19 -7.55
C LEU A 24 11.75 -4.40 -9.06
N GLU A 25 12.77 -3.76 -9.64
CA GLU A 25 13.17 -3.96 -11.04
C GLU A 25 13.50 -5.43 -11.33
N ALA A 26 14.28 -6.10 -10.47
CA ALA A 26 14.62 -7.50 -10.64
C ALA A 26 13.39 -8.43 -10.61
N MET A 27 12.42 -8.16 -9.73
CA MET A 27 11.16 -8.90 -9.67
C MET A 27 10.30 -8.66 -10.92
N MET A 28 10.28 -7.42 -11.44
CA MET A 28 9.52 -7.06 -12.63
C MET A 28 10.13 -7.64 -13.91
N VAL A 29 11.46 -7.71 -13.99
CA VAL A 29 12.17 -8.38 -15.09
C VAL A 29 11.98 -9.90 -15.04
N ALA A 30 11.99 -10.51 -13.86
CA ALA A 30 11.70 -11.95 -13.72
C ALA A 30 10.28 -12.30 -14.18
N GLN A 31 9.31 -11.39 -13.98
CA GLN A 31 7.91 -11.61 -14.33
C GLN A 31 7.60 -11.39 -15.83
N SER A 32 8.47 -10.71 -16.57
CA SER A 32 8.29 -10.33 -17.98
C SER A 32 9.03 -11.21 -19.00
N ARG A 33 9.88 -12.14 -18.56
CA ARG A 33 10.73 -12.98 -19.43
C ARG A 33 10.14 -14.33 -19.87
N GLY A 34 8.83 -14.54 -19.74
CA GLY A 34 8.16 -15.73 -20.30
C GLY A 34 7.83 -15.56 -21.80
N PRO A 35 8.11 -16.54 -22.68
CA PRO A 35 7.85 -16.41 -24.11
C PRO A 35 6.41 -16.83 -24.45
N GLY A 36 5.56 -15.85 -24.84
CA GLY A 36 4.30 -16.08 -25.56
C GLY A 36 2.99 -16.05 -24.74
N GLY A 37 1.97 -15.36 -25.30
CA GLY A 37 0.56 -15.42 -24.89
C GLY A 37 0.02 -14.08 -24.35
N ARG A 38 -0.61 -13.18 -25.11
CA ARG A 38 -1.93 -13.33 -25.76
C ARG A 38 -3.01 -13.99 -24.88
N PHE A 39 -3.30 -13.41 -23.72
CA PHE A 39 -4.63 -13.30 -23.06
C PHE A 39 -4.49 -12.15 -22.04
N GLY A 40 -5.42 -11.19 -21.93
CA GLY A 40 -6.59 -11.43 -21.10
C GLY A 40 -6.29 -11.57 -19.60
N LYS A 41 -5.10 -11.17 -19.11
CA LYS A 41 -4.81 -11.20 -17.67
C LYS A 41 -5.35 -9.92 -17.03
N ASN A 42 -6.52 -10.02 -16.40
CA ASN A 42 -7.00 -8.99 -15.48
C ASN A 42 -6.02 -8.91 -14.30
N ILE A 43 -4.94 -8.14 -14.47
CA ILE A 43 -4.02 -7.84 -13.39
C ILE A 43 -4.81 -6.99 -12.41
N SER A 44 -5.01 -7.51 -11.20
CA SER A 44 -5.62 -6.79 -10.11
C SER A 44 -4.74 -6.88 -8.88
N VAL A 45 -4.98 -5.97 -7.95
CA VAL A 45 -4.23 -5.86 -6.70
C VAL A 45 -5.22 -5.96 -5.56
N ILE A 46 -4.88 -6.78 -4.56
CA ILE A 46 -5.65 -6.93 -3.33
C ILE A 46 -4.97 -6.09 -2.26
N VAL A 47 -5.76 -5.22 -1.62
CA VAL A 47 -5.38 -4.46 -0.44
C VAL A 47 -6.22 -4.97 0.73
N GLY A 48 -5.58 -5.28 1.86
CA GLY A 48 -6.31 -5.84 2.99
C GLY A 48 -5.53 -5.80 4.30
N PHE A 49 -6.13 -6.38 5.34
CA PHE A 49 -5.56 -6.53 6.67
C PHE A 49 -5.77 -7.96 7.15
N THR A 50 -4.76 -8.56 7.77
CA THR A 50 -4.82 -9.96 8.23
C THR A 50 -5.12 -10.12 9.71
N ALA A 51 -5.15 -9.04 10.50
CA ALA A 51 -5.47 -9.15 11.92
C ALA A 51 -6.86 -9.79 12.12
N PRO A 52 -7.03 -10.75 13.04
CA PRO A 52 -8.27 -11.52 13.16
C PRO A 52 -9.49 -10.65 13.53
N TYR A 53 -9.24 -9.50 14.16
CA TYR A 53 -10.27 -8.52 14.54
C TYR A 53 -10.43 -7.38 13.52
N ALA A 54 -9.78 -7.45 12.34
CA ALA A 54 -9.84 -6.38 11.34
C ALA A 54 -11.27 -6.13 10.85
N VAL A 55 -12.02 -7.20 10.55
CA VAL A 55 -13.41 -7.12 10.08
C VAL A 55 -14.29 -6.46 11.14
N TYR A 56 -14.20 -6.90 12.40
CA TYR A 56 -14.96 -6.31 13.51
C TYR A 56 -14.70 -4.79 13.64
N GLN A 57 -13.43 -4.39 13.62
CA GLN A 57 -13.05 -2.97 13.69
C GLN A 57 -13.42 -2.18 12.43
N HIS A 58 -13.59 -2.85 11.29
CA HIS A 58 -13.91 -2.21 10.02
C HIS A 58 -15.41 -1.96 9.88
N GLU A 59 -16.25 -2.90 10.31
CA GLU A 59 -17.69 -2.86 10.04
C GLU A 59 -18.50 -2.16 11.13
N ILE A 60 -18.06 -2.21 12.38
CA ILE A 60 -18.91 -1.78 13.50
C ILE A 60 -18.79 -0.27 13.71
N LEU A 61 -19.83 0.45 13.26
CA LEU A 61 -19.89 1.91 13.29
C LEU A 61 -20.06 2.51 14.69
N TRP A 62 -20.71 1.79 15.60
CA TRP A 62 -20.95 2.28 16.98
C TRP A 62 -19.76 2.04 17.91
N TYR A 63 -18.74 1.31 17.46
CA TYR A 63 -17.58 1.02 18.29
C TYR A 63 -16.70 2.26 18.41
N ASN A 64 -16.61 2.83 19.61
CA ASN A 64 -15.70 3.93 19.86
C ASN A 64 -14.24 3.44 19.76
N HIS A 65 -13.39 4.17 19.04
CA HIS A 65 -11.95 3.90 18.94
C HIS A 65 -11.18 4.90 19.81
N PRO A 66 -11.07 4.67 21.14
CA PRO A 66 -10.56 5.66 22.09
C PRO A 66 -9.10 6.07 21.88
N ARG A 67 -8.34 5.26 21.13
CA ARG A 67 -6.94 5.54 20.76
C ARG A 67 -6.80 6.07 19.33
N GLY A 68 -7.90 6.60 18.78
CA GLY A 68 -7.98 7.11 17.43
C GLY A 68 -8.18 6.04 16.37
N GLY A 69 -8.40 6.53 15.15
CA GLY A 69 -8.87 5.75 14.01
C GLY A 69 -10.39 5.69 13.96
N GLN A 70 -10.90 4.89 13.03
CA GLN A 70 -12.33 4.81 12.73
C GLN A 70 -12.69 3.47 12.10
N ALA A 71 -13.98 3.15 12.11
CA ALA A 71 -14.56 2.13 11.24
C ALA A 71 -14.45 2.56 9.76
N LYS A 72 -14.71 1.62 8.84
CA LYS A 72 -14.64 1.83 7.38
C LYS A 72 -13.29 2.35 6.87
N PHE A 73 -12.21 2.06 7.60
CA PHE A 73 -10.85 2.49 7.30
C PHE A 73 -10.25 1.95 5.97
N LEU A 74 -10.91 1.01 5.28
CA LEU A 74 -10.54 0.56 3.92
C LEU A 74 -11.46 1.16 2.85
N GLU A 75 -12.78 1.01 3.06
CA GLU A 75 -13.83 1.46 2.16
C GLU A 75 -13.81 2.98 1.93
N GLN A 76 -13.74 3.78 3.00
CA GLN A 76 -13.72 5.24 2.87
C GLN A 76 -12.51 5.72 2.05
N PRO A 77 -11.25 5.32 2.35
CA PRO A 77 -10.10 5.63 1.50
C PRO A 77 -10.24 5.15 0.06
N ALA A 78 -10.81 3.96 -0.17
CA ALA A 78 -10.99 3.44 -1.52
C ALA A 78 -11.93 4.34 -2.35
N ASN A 79 -12.99 4.84 -1.72
CA ASN A 79 -13.94 5.75 -2.34
C ASN A 79 -13.35 7.16 -2.55
N GLU A 80 -12.73 7.74 -1.51
CA GLU A 80 -12.14 9.08 -1.53
C GLU A 80 -10.97 9.18 -2.52
N MET A 81 -10.10 8.16 -2.55
CA MET A 81 -8.88 8.20 -3.36
C MET A 81 -9.09 7.72 -4.79
N ARG A 82 -10.26 7.19 -5.16
CA ARG A 82 -10.54 6.64 -6.50
C ARG A 82 -9.98 7.49 -7.66
N PRO A 83 -10.20 8.82 -7.74
CA PRO A 83 -9.63 9.63 -8.82
C PRO A 83 -8.10 9.69 -8.80
N VAL A 84 -7.49 9.81 -7.62
CA VAL A 84 -6.03 9.88 -7.44
C VAL A 84 -5.36 8.55 -7.79
N LEU A 85 -5.97 7.42 -7.41
CA LEU A 85 -5.48 6.09 -7.75
C LEU A 85 -5.54 5.87 -9.26
N ALA A 86 -6.65 6.25 -9.89
CA ALA A 86 -6.82 6.13 -11.34
C ALA A 86 -5.82 7.00 -12.12
N SER A 87 -5.60 8.26 -11.72
CA SER A 87 -4.61 9.12 -12.35
C SER A 87 -3.20 8.58 -12.15
N THR A 88 -2.86 8.12 -10.94
CA THR A 88 -1.54 7.51 -10.66
C THR A 88 -1.26 6.32 -11.57
N VAL A 89 -2.23 5.41 -11.73
CA VAL A 89 -2.06 4.25 -12.63
C VAL A 89 -1.87 4.72 -14.07
N ARG A 90 -2.71 5.65 -14.53
CA ARG A 90 -2.64 6.22 -15.89
C ARG A 90 -1.29 6.86 -16.16
N ASP A 91 -0.81 7.70 -15.25
CA ASP A 91 0.43 8.47 -15.42
C ASP A 91 1.66 7.55 -15.42
N LEU A 92 1.68 6.54 -14.54
CA LEU A 92 2.77 5.55 -14.53
C LEU A 92 2.79 4.73 -15.82
N MET A 93 1.63 4.27 -16.29
CA MET A 93 1.52 3.52 -17.55
C MET A 93 1.87 4.39 -18.77
N ALA A 94 1.48 5.66 -18.79
CA ALA A 94 1.86 6.62 -19.82
C ALA A 94 3.39 6.80 -19.87
N ASN A 95 4.05 6.76 -18.71
CA ASN A 95 5.50 6.75 -18.56
C ASN A 95 6.14 5.35 -18.74
N ARG A 96 5.45 4.43 -19.42
CA ARG A 96 5.91 3.07 -19.76
C ARG A 96 6.20 2.17 -18.55
N ALA A 97 5.68 2.49 -17.36
CA ALA A 97 5.75 1.56 -16.23
C ALA A 97 4.90 0.31 -16.52
N PRO A 98 5.35 -0.89 -16.13
CA PRO A 98 4.53 -2.09 -16.20
C PRO A 98 3.23 -1.95 -15.40
N ALA A 99 2.12 -2.48 -15.92
CA ALA A 99 0.80 -2.38 -15.29
C ALA A 99 0.77 -2.93 -13.85
N SER A 100 1.53 -3.99 -13.57
CA SER A 100 1.67 -4.55 -12.22
C SER A 100 2.29 -3.54 -11.25
N LEU A 101 3.31 -2.80 -11.67
CA LEU A 101 3.92 -1.74 -10.86
C LEU A 101 2.94 -0.60 -10.63
N ALA A 102 2.27 -0.14 -11.68
CA ALA A 102 1.30 0.95 -11.58
C ALA A 102 0.17 0.63 -10.57
N LEU A 103 -0.39 -0.58 -10.66
CA LEU A 103 -1.44 -1.06 -9.75
C LEU A 103 -0.91 -1.32 -8.32
N LEU A 104 0.30 -1.85 -8.17
CA LEU A 104 0.92 -2.03 -6.85
C LEU A 104 1.18 -0.69 -6.16
N THR A 105 1.65 0.32 -6.90
CA THR A 105 1.84 1.69 -6.39
C THR A 105 0.52 2.26 -5.91
N ALA A 106 -0.54 2.18 -6.72
CA ALA A 106 -1.88 2.61 -6.30
C ALA A 106 -2.38 1.85 -5.07
N GLY A 107 -2.20 0.52 -5.03
CA GLY A 107 -2.53 -0.31 -3.87
C GLY A 107 -1.78 0.10 -2.60
N LEU A 108 -0.50 0.47 -2.71
CA LEU A 108 0.32 0.95 -1.58
C LEU A 108 -0.14 2.33 -1.10
N MET A 109 -0.53 3.23 -2.01
CA MET A 109 -1.12 4.52 -1.64
C MET A 109 -2.44 4.33 -0.87
N LEU A 110 -3.31 3.45 -1.37
CA LEU A 110 -4.56 3.10 -0.68
C LEU A 110 -4.27 2.49 0.70
N LEU A 111 -3.33 1.55 0.80
CA LEU A 111 -2.96 0.93 2.06
C LEU A 111 -2.41 1.97 3.06
N GLN A 112 -1.58 2.91 2.60
CA GLN A 112 -1.02 3.96 3.44
C GLN A 112 -2.14 4.82 4.05
N ARG A 113 -3.10 5.25 3.23
CA ARG A 113 -4.27 5.98 3.71
C ARG A 113 -5.12 5.14 4.66
N ALA A 114 -5.39 3.88 4.32
CA ALA A 114 -6.16 2.97 5.17
C ALA A 114 -5.50 2.76 6.53
N ARG A 115 -4.18 2.60 6.58
CA ARG A 115 -3.42 2.51 7.84
C ARG A 115 -3.50 3.78 8.67
N SER A 116 -3.60 4.96 8.06
CA SER A 116 -3.77 6.21 8.81
C SER A 116 -5.10 6.28 9.57
N LEU A 117 -6.14 5.63 9.03
CA LEU A 117 -7.49 5.57 9.61
C LEU A 117 -7.73 4.34 10.48
N ALA A 118 -6.98 3.27 10.28
CA ALA A 118 -7.16 2.04 11.04
C ALA A 118 -6.92 2.27 12.55
N PRO A 119 -7.74 1.68 13.44
CA PRO A 119 -7.62 1.87 14.88
C PRO A 119 -6.25 1.50 15.49
N ILE A 120 -5.79 2.26 16.48
CA ILE A 120 -4.53 2.02 17.20
C ILE A 120 -4.80 1.46 18.60
N LYS A 121 -5.15 0.17 18.72
CA LYS A 121 -5.09 -0.47 20.05
C LYS A 121 -3.65 -0.72 20.47
N THR A 122 -2.96 -1.62 19.77
CA THR A 122 -1.54 -1.96 19.96
C THR A 122 -0.69 -1.66 18.72
N GLY A 123 -1.34 -1.16 17.66
CA GLY A 123 -0.75 -1.01 16.32
C GLY A 123 -0.69 -2.30 15.49
N ALA A 124 -1.05 -3.46 16.05
CA ALA A 124 -1.02 -4.73 15.33
C ALA A 124 -1.92 -4.73 14.08
N LEU A 125 -3.12 -4.15 14.16
CA LEU A 125 -4.00 -3.96 12.99
C LEU A 125 -3.29 -3.19 11.88
N ARG A 126 -2.75 -2.00 12.16
CA ARG A 126 -2.02 -1.20 11.15
C ARG A 126 -0.87 -1.98 10.52
N LYS A 127 -0.10 -2.71 11.34
CA LYS A 127 1.04 -3.53 10.88
C LYS A 127 0.60 -4.72 10.00
N SER A 128 -0.60 -5.26 10.20
CA SER A 128 -1.15 -6.39 9.45
C SER A 128 -1.59 -6.06 8.01
N GLY A 129 -1.58 -4.77 7.65
CA GLY A 129 -1.98 -4.33 6.32
C GLY A 129 -1.05 -4.84 5.22
N PHE A 130 -1.58 -5.25 4.07
CA PHE A 130 -0.81 -5.79 2.94
C PHE A 130 -1.34 -5.31 1.59
N VAL A 131 -0.47 -5.42 0.57
CA VAL A 131 -0.79 -5.25 -0.86
C VAL A 131 -0.17 -6.42 -1.61
N ARG A 132 -0.92 -7.09 -2.48
CA ARG A 132 -0.40 -8.16 -3.34
C ARG A 132 -1.10 -8.19 -4.68
N LEU A 133 -0.43 -8.75 -5.69
CA LEU A 133 -1.10 -9.12 -6.94
C LEU A 133 -2.12 -10.24 -6.68
N ALA A 134 -3.24 -10.19 -7.39
CA ALA A 134 -4.26 -11.22 -7.39
C ALA A 134 -3.94 -12.32 -8.41
#